data_AF-A0A7R9E372-F1
#
_entry.id   AF-A0A7R9E372-F1
#
_cell.length_a   1.000
_cell.length_b   1.000
_cell.length_c   1.000
_cell.angle_alpha   90.00
_cell.angle_beta   90.00
_cell.angle_gamma   90.00
#
_symmetry.space_group_name_H-M   'P 1'
#
loop_
_entity.id
_entity.type
_entity.pdbx_description
1 polymer ?
#
loop_
_entity_poly.entity_id
_entity_poly.type
_entity_poly.pdbx_seq_one_letter_code
_entity_poly.pdbx_strand_id
1 'polypeptide(L)'
;EAIPVYYPSPNVRRMASQLSEEEQIKIAKRIGLIQHLPIGTYDGSKKNRECVICMIEFVVGDPVRYLPCMHTYHVSCIDDWLMRSFTCPSCMEPVDAALLTTYETN
;
A
#
# COMPACT_ATOMS: atom_id res chain seq x y z
N GLU A 1 20.65 4.52 -14.13
CA GLU A 1 19.52 4.35 -13.18
C GLU A 1 19.88 3.30 -12.14
N ALA A 2 19.37 3.44 -10.91
CA ALA A 2 19.50 2.40 -9.89
C ALA A 2 18.52 1.26 -10.20
N ILE A 3 19.00 0.01 -10.12
CA ILE A 3 18.13 -1.17 -10.32
C ILE A 3 17.13 -1.24 -9.14
N PRO A 4 15.81 -1.32 -9.40
CA PRO A 4 14.81 -1.42 -8.34
C PRO A 4 15.05 -2.64 -7.46
N VAL A 5 14.78 -2.49 -6.17
CA VAL A 5 14.93 -3.55 -5.18
C VAL A 5 13.58 -3.81 -4.52
N TYR A 6 13.17 -5.07 -4.53
CA TYR A 6 11.92 -5.54 -3.95
C TYR A 6 12.17 -6.43 -2.74
N TYR A 7 11.10 -6.63 -1.96
CA TYR A 7 11.09 -7.47 -0.76
C TYR A 7 10.03 -8.57 -0.91
N PRO A 8 10.35 -9.69 -1.58
CA PRO A 8 9.39 -10.76 -1.84
C PRO A 8 8.84 -11.42 -0.56
N SER A 9 9.63 -11.42 0.52
CA SER A 9 9.23 -11.90 1.85
C SER A 9 9.90 -11.05 2.93
N PRO A 10 9.45 -11.12 4.20
CA PRO A 10 10.17 -10.51 5.31
C PRO A 10 11.63 -10.94 5.29
N ASN A 11 12.54 -9.96 5.40
CA ASN A 11 14.01 -10.13 5.39
C ASN A 11 14.66 -10.60 4.07
N VAL A 12 13.90 -10.86 3.00
CA VAL A 12 14.49 -11.19 1.70
C VAL A 12 14.49 -9.94 0.82
N ARG A 13 15.68 -9.51 0.41
CA ARG A 13 15.89 -8.39 -0.51
C ARG A 13 16.38 -8.93 -1.84
N ARG A 14 15.73 -8.57 -2.95
CA ARG A 14 16.16 -8.96 -4.30
C ARG A 14 16.18 -7.78 -5.26
N MET A 15 17.22 -7.71 -6.09
CA MET A 15 17.23 -6.81 -7.24
C MET A 15 16.21 -7.30 -8.26
N ALA A 16 15.61 -6.38 -9.04
CA ALA A 16 14.62 -6.72 -10.06
C ALA A 16 15.09 -7.83 -11.03
N SER A 17 16.38 -7.83 -11.38
CA SER A 17 16.99 -8.84 -12.27
C SER A 17 17.16 -10.23 -11.66
N GLN A 18 16.98 -10.38 -10.34
CA GLN A 18 17.20 -11.63 -9.59
C GLN A 18 15.90 -12.25 -9.06
N LEU A 19 14.76 -11.70 -9.45
CA LEU A 19 13.46 -12.22 -9.07
C LEU A 19 13.15 -13.50 -9.85
N SER A 20 12.61 -14.51 -9.17
CA SER A 20 11.99 -15.64 -9.86
C SER A 20 10.70 -15.21 -10.55
N GLU A 21 10.23 -15.99 -11.53
CA GLU A 21 8.95 -15.72 -12.20
C GLU A 21 7.78 -15.63 -11.20
N GLU A 22 7.76 -16.49 -10.18
CA GLU A 22 6.75 -16.45 -9.12
C GLU A 22 6.79 -15.14 -8.31
N GLU A 23 7.99 -14.66 -7.98
CA GLU A 23 8.16 -13.39 -7.28
C GLU A 23 7.76 -12.20 -8.15
N GLN A 24 8.11 -12.22 -9.44
CA GLN A 24 7.68 -11.23 -10.41
C GLN A 24 6.16 -11.17 -10.50
N ILE A 25 5.48 -12.32 -10.60
CA ILE A 25 4.02 -12.42 -10.62
C ILE A 25 3.41 -11.84 -9.34
N LYS A 26 3.94 -12.20 -8.17
CA LYS A 26 3.44 -11.68 -6.87
C LYS A 26 3.62 -10.17 -6.76
N ILE A 27 4.78 -9.65 -7.18
CA ILE A 27 5.07 -8.20 -7.20
C ILE A 27 4.14 -7.48 -8.16
N ALA A 28 3.96 -7.99 -9.37
CA ALA A 28 3.05 -7.40 -10.37
C ALA A 28 1.60 -7.36 -9.87
N LYS A 29 1.11 -8.46 -9.28
CA LYS A 29 -0.22 -8.52 -8.65
C LYS A 29 -0.36 -7.48 -7.54
N ARG A 30 0.64 -7.36 -6.66
CA ARG A 30 0.64 -6.39 -5.56
C ARG A 30 0.63 -4.94 -6.09
N ILE A 31 1.46 -4.62 -7.07
CA ILE A 31 1.46 -3.30 -7.73
C ILE A 31 0.09 -3.00 -8.33
N GLY A 32 -0.50 -3.96 -9.04
CA GLY A 32 -1.85 -3.82 -9.61
C GLY A 32 -2.89 -3.53 -8.54
N LEU A 33 -2.89 -4.27 -7.43
CA LEU A 33 -3.81 -4.05 -6.31
C LEU A 33 -3.62 -2.65 -5.68
N ILE A 34 -2.39 -2.24 -5.42
CA ILE A 34 -2.09 -0.91 -4.85
C ILE A 34 -2.62 0.19 -5.78
N GLN A 35 -2.38 0.09 -7.08
CA GLN A 35 -2.82 1.09 -8.07
C GLN A 35 -4.35 1.26 -8.11
N HIS A 36 -5.10 0.20 -7.83
CA HIS A 36 -6.58 0.24 -7.83
C HIS A 36 -7.19 0.67 -6.49
N LEU A 37 -6.38 0.88 -5.44
CA LEU A 37 -6.89 1.45 -4.19
C LEU A 37 -7.36 2.90 -4.42
N PRO A 38 -8.45 3.35 -3.78
CA PRO A 38 -8.96 4.70 -3.98
C PRO A 38 -7.94 5.79 -3.62
N ILE A 39 -7.77 6.75 -4.51
CA ILE A 39 -6.98 7.97 -4.31
C ILE A 39 -7.93 9.17 -4.26
N GLY A 40 -7.59 10.17 -3.47
CA GLY A 40 -8.22 11.48 -3.51
C GLY A 40 -7.26 12.58 -3.09
N THR A 41 -7.82 13.78 -2.95
CA THR A 41 -7.13 14.94 -2.39
C THR A 41 -7.63 15.20 -0.98
N TYR A 42 -6.75 15.49 -0.04
CA TYR A 42 -7.14 15.90 1.30
C TYR A 42 -7.85 17.26 1.25
N ASP A 43 -9.01 17.37 1.89
CA ASP A 43 -9.88 18.55 1.85
C ASP A 43 -9.92 19.33 3.19
N GLY A 44 -9.19 18.86 4.21
CA GLY A 44 -9.20 19.45 5.55
C GLY A 44 -10.40 19.07 6.42
N SER A 45 -11.34 18.24 5.94
CA SER A 45 -12.56 17.89 6.65
C SER A 45 -12.41 16.68 7.59
N LYS A 46 -11.41 15.83 7.35
CA LYS A 46 -11.22 14.60 8.16
C LYS A 46 -10.71 14.89 9.58
N LYS A 47 -11.16 14.06 10.53
CA LYS A 47 -10.70 14.09 11.93
C LYS A 47 -9.22 13.76 12.07
N ASN A 48 -8.75 12.76 11.32
CA ASN A 48 -7.33 12.40 11.30
C ASN A 48 -6.61 13.35 10.34
N ARG A 49 -5.71 14.17 10.90
CA ARG A 49 -5.00 15.23 10.17
C ARG A 49 -3.54 14.91 9.93
N GLU A 50 -3.06 13.72 10.29
CA GLU A 50 -1.66 13.34 10.19
C GLU A 50 -1.51 11.99 9.51
N CYS A 51 -0.50 11.85 8.64
CA CYS A 51 -0.08 10.57 8.11
C CYS A 51 0.85 9.88 9.11
N VAL A 52 0.38 8.79 9.72
CA VAL A 52 1.13 8.04 10.75
C VAL A 52 2.39 7.34 10.23
N ILE A 53 2.62 7.32 8.91
CA ILE A 53 3.84 6.74 8.33
C ILE A 53 4.98 7.75 8.37
N CYS A 54 4.74 8.99 7.95
CA CYS A 54 5.75 10.05 7.92
C CYS A 54 5.68 10.99 9.14
N MET A 55 4.63 10.90 9.97
CA MET A 55 4.37 11.78 11.11
C MET A 55 4.26 13.25 10.70
N ILE A 56 3.69 13.51 9.51
CA ILE A 56 3.47 14.86 8.97
C ILE A 56 1.97 15.08 8.80
N GLU A 57 1.51 16.28 9.16
CA GLU A 57 0.12 16.71 8.94
C GLU A 57 -0.22 16.76 7.43
N PHE A 58 -1.44 16.35 7.10
CA PHE A 58 -1.98 16.52 5.77
C PHE A 58 -2.27 17.99 5.50
N VAL A 59 -1.89 18.45 4.32
CA VAL A 59 -2.23 19.78 3.79
C VAL A 59 -3.36 19.64 2.78
N VAL A 60 -4.25 20.62 2.72
CA VAL A 60 -5.33 20.64 1.71
C VAL A 60 -4.71 20.56 0.32
N GLY A 61 -5.21 19.62 -0.49
CA GLY A 61 -4.66 19.29 -1.81
C GLY A 61 -3.68 18.12 -1.82
N ASP A 62 -3.22 17.63 -0.66
CA ASP A 62 -2.31 16.49 -0.59
C ASP A 62 -2.92 15.25 -1.24
N PRO A 63 -2.15 14.51 -2.07
CA PRO A 63 -2.61 13.24 -2.60
C PRO A 63 -2.64 12.22 -1.47
N VAL A 64 -3.84 11.71 -1.19
CA VAL A 64 -4.09 10.71 -0.16
C VAL A 64 -4.68 9.44 -0.75
N ARG A 65 -4.30 8.30 -0.18
CA ARG A 65 -4.88 7.01 -0.51
C ARG A 65 -5.72 6.50 0.66
N TYR A 66 -6.87 5.93 0.31
CA TYR A 66 -7.80 5.33 1.25
C TYR A 66 -7.68 3.81 1.18
N LEU A 67 -7.43 3.18 2.33
CA LEU A 67 -7.49 1.71 2.42
C LEU A 67 -8.93 1.24 2.64
N PRO A 68 -9.26 -0.03 2.34
CA PRO A 68 -10.61 -0.57 2.57
C PRO A 68 -11.07 -0.51 4.03
N CYS A 69 -10.13 -0.53 4.98
CA CYS A 69 -10.37 -0.32 6.40
C CYS A 69 -10.55 1.17 6.80
N MET A 70 -10.74 2.07 5.82
CA MET A 70 -10.98 3.52 5.98
C MET A 70 -9.82 4.38 6.53
N HIS A 71 -8.67 3.77 6.82
CA HIS A 71 -7.45 4.50 7.17
C HIS A 71 -6.89 5.25 5.95
N THR A 72 -6.34 6.44 6.19
CA THR A 72 -5.89 7.39 5.15
C THR A 72 -4.42 7.73 5.37
N TYR A 73 -3.66 7.81 4.27
CA TYR A 73 -2.21 8.09 4.26
C TYR A 73 -1.85 8.90 3.01
N HIS A 74 -0.69 9.56 2.98
CA HIS A 74 -0.15 10.09 1.73
C HIS A 74 0.07 8.95 0.73
N VAL A 75 -0.26 9.17 -0.54
CA VAL A 75 -0.12 8.15 -1.60
C VAL A 75 1.30 7.57 -1.62
N SER A 76 2.32 8.41 -1.63
CA SER A 76 3.72 7.97 -1.63
C SER A 76 4.08 7.12 -0.41
N CYS A 77 3.64 7.55 0.78
CA CYS A 77 3.96 6.85 2.02
C CYS A 77 3.36 5.45 2.09
N ILE A 78 2.07 5.30 1.74
CA ILE A 78 1.41 4.01 1.86
C ILE A 78 1.74 3.07 0.70
N ASP A 79 2.03 3.58 -0.50
CA ASP A 79 2.42 2.71 -1.63
C ASP A 79 3.74 2.01 -1.34
N ASP A 80 4.73 2.75 -0.84
CA ASP A 80 6.02 2.19 -0.42
C ASP A 80 5.88 1.18 0.72
N TRP A 81 4.99 1.48 1.68
CA TRP A 81 4.67 0.56 2.77
C TRP A 81 4.04 -0.73 2.24
N LEU A 82 3.02 -0.62 1.40
CA LEU A 82 2.26 -1.77 0.88
C LEU A 82 3.10 -2.68 0.01
N MET A 83 4.12 -2.15 -0.67
CA MET A 83 5.10 -2.97 -1.37
C MET A 83 5.92 -3.88 -0.44
N ARG A 84 6.14 -3.47 0.81
CA ARG A 84 6.89 -4.25 1.83
C ARG A 84 5.96 -5.13 2.65
N SER A 85 4.85 -4.59 3.12
CA SER A 85 3.83 -5.28 3.92
C SER A 85 2.45 -4.90 3.42
N PHE A 86 1.70 -5.87 2.89
CA PHE A 86 0.37 -5.64 2.33
C PHE A 86 -0.74 -5.57 3.41
N THR A 87 -0.45 -4.86 4.50
CA THR A 87 -1.29 -4.68 5.68
C THR A 87 -1.39 -3.20 6.04
N CYS A 88 -2.51 -2.81 6.63
CA CYS A 88 -2.73 -1.44 7.10
C CYS A 88 -1.81 -1.10 8.30
N PRO A 89 -1.02 -0.01 8.26
CA PRO A 89 -0.20 0.41 9.39
C PRO A 89 -0.97 0.69 10.70
N SER A 90 -2.21 1.18 10.60
CA SER A 90 -3.01 1.58 11.78
C SER A 90 -3.75 0.42 12.45
N CYS A 91 -4.23 -0.57 11.70
CA CYS A 91 -5.05 -1.65 12.25
C CYS A 91 -4.51 -3.06 11.99
N MET A 92 -3.38 -3.18 11.30
CA MET A 92 -2.71 -4.45 10.96
C MET A 92 -3.52 -5.42 10.08
N GLU A 93 -4.75 -5.06 9.70
CA GLU A 93 -5.58 -5.86 8.79
C GLU A 93 -4.97 -5.93 7.38
N PRO A 94 -5.04 -7.10 6.70
CA PRO A 94 -4.64 -7.25 5.31
C PRO A 94 -5.46 -6.33 4.39
N VAL A 95 -4.81 -5.73 3.39
CA VAL A 95 -5.50 -4.83 2.46
C VAL A 95 -6.37 -5.59 1.45
N ASP A 96 -6.06 -6.86 1.20
CA ASP A 96 -6.88 -7.80 0.41
C ASP A 96 -8.01 -8.46 1.20
N ALA A 97 -8.10 -8.29 2.52
CA ALA A 97 -9.18 -8.89 3.32
C ALA A 97 -10.58 -8.45 2.84
N ALA A 98 -10.69 -7.23 2.30
CA ALA A 98 -11.93 -6.73 1.70
C ALA A 98 -12.19 -7.25 0.28
N LEU A 99 -11.19 -7.83 -0.40
CA LEU A 99 -11.31 -8.44 -1.73
C LEU A 99 -11.58 -9.95 -1.64
N LEU A 100 -11.04 -10.63 -0.63
CA LEU A 100 -11.17 -12.09 -0.45
C LEU A 100 -12.48 -12.54 0.21
N THR A 101 -13.22 -11.66 0.87
CA THR A 101 -14.57 -11.97 1.40
C THR A 101 -15.60 -12.30 0.33
N THR A 102 -15.26 -12.16 -0.96
CA THR A 102 -16.13 -12.56 -2.09
C THR A 102 -15.77 -13.91 -2.73
N TYR A 103 -14.65 -14.54 -2.36
CA TYR A 103 -14.20 -15.82 -2.96
C TYR A 103 -14.20 -17.01 -2.00
N GLU A 104 -14.39 -16.82 -0.69
CA GLU A 104 -14.49 -17.93 0.26
C GLU A 104 -15.94 -18.35 0.58
N THR A 105 -16.94 -17.78 -0.10
CA THR A 105 -18.37 -18.14 0.07
C THR A 105 -19.07 -18.70 -1.17
N ASN A 106 -18.32 -19.15 -2.19
CA ASN A 106 -18.88 -19.94 -3.29
C ASN A 106 -18.07 -21.20 -3.56
#